data_AF-A0A920ECU0-F1
#
_entry.id   AF-A0A920ECU0-F1
#
_cell.length_a   1.000
_cell.length_b   1.000
_cell.length_c   1.000
_cell.angle_alpha   90.00
_cell.angle_beta   90.00
_cell.angle_gamma   90.00
#
_symmetry.space_group_name_H-M   'P 1'
#
loop_
_entity.id
_entity.type
_entity.pdbx_description
1 polymer ?
#
loop_
_entity_poly.entity_id
_entity_poly.type
_entity_poly.pdbx_seq_one_letter_code
_entity_poly.pdbx_strand_id
1 'polypeptide(L)'
;MRGLSESVRLGDLICASAAGTDSAAIETLNDGLTLPSVADWDMLYSAVNVANDAGISMAVGPVFTSDLFYGPDPELFSKLTRRGILGVEMEIAGLYSSPKQRALRH
;
A
#
# COMPACT_ATOMS: atom_id res chain seq x y z
N MET A 1 1.41 -16.45 13.13
CA MET A 1 0.84 -15.10 13.20
C MET A 1 0.26 -14.78 11.82
N ARG A 2 -1.02 -14.39 11.71
CA ARG A 2 -1.67 -14.09 10.42
C ARG A 2 -1.54 -12.58 10.12
N GLY A 3 -1.44 -12.21 8.85
CA GLY A 3 -1.48 -10.81 8.42
C GLY A 3 -2.89 -10.24 8.50
N LEU A 4 -3.05 -8.99 8.05
CA LEU A 4 -4.34 -8.29 8.04
C LEU A 4 -5.38 -8.93 7.12
N SER A 5 -4.95 -9.53 6.01
CA SER A 5 -5.81 -10.30 5.10
C SER A 5 -5.70 -11.80 5.39
N GLU A 6 -6.81 -12.53 5.23
CA GLU A 6 -6.83 -14.00 5.31
C GLU A 6 -5.92 -14.66 4.24
N SER A 7 -5.63 -13.94 3.16
CA SER A 7 -4.75 -14.37 2.07
C SER A 7 -3.27 -14.12 2.32
N VAL A 8 -2.88 -13.42 3.39
CA VAL A 8 -1.48 -13.04 3.67
C VAL A 8 -1.01 -13.56 5.02
N ARG A 9 0.13 -14.23 5.02
CA ARG A 9 0.78 -14.82 6.19
C ARG A 9 2.08 -14.09 6.51
N LEU A 10 2.54 -14.24 7.75
CA LEU A 10 3.85 -13.77 8.13
C LEU A 10 4.91 -14.46 7.25
N GLY A 11 5.77 -13.66 6.61
CA GLY A 11 6.78 -14.13 5.67
C GLY A 11 6.37 -14.01 4.19
N ASP A 12 5.10 -13.72 3.90
CA ASP A 12 4.65 -13.45 2.54
C ASP A 12 5.10 -12.06 2.08
N LEU A 13 5.36 -11.92 0.78
CA LEU A 13 5.68 -10.65 0.15
C LEU A 13 4.43 -10.02 -0.47
N ILE A 14 4.30 -8.71 -0.32
CA ILE A 14 3.25 -7.90 -0.95
C ILE A 14 3.90 -6.88 -1.87
N CYS A 15 3.49 -6.87 -3.13
CA CYS A 15 3.71 -5.75 -4.05
C CYS A 15 2.48 -4.83 -3.97
N ALA A 16 2.66 -3.66 -3.34
CA ALA A 16 1.58 -2.70 -3.19
C ALA A 16 1.21 -2.07 -4.55
N SER A 17 -0.01 -2.31 -5.02
CA SER A 17 -0.53 -1.67 -6.25
C SER A 17 -1.11 -0.29 -5.99
N ALA A 18 -1.59 -0.07 -4.76
CA ALA A 18 -2.11 1.20 -4.29
C ALA A 18 -2.02 1.26 -2.76
N ALA A 19 -2.14 2.47 -2.22
CA ALA A 19 -2.23 2.70 -0.78
C ALA A 19 -3.38 3.67 -0.47
N GLY A 20 -4.26 3.25 0.46
CA GLY A 20 -5.10 4.19 1.20
C GLY A 20 -4.30 4.86 2.30
N THR A 21 -4.79 5.95 2.88
CA THR A 21 -4.14 6.59 4.03
C THR A 21 -5.11 7.39 4.88
N ASP A 22 -4.77 7.57 6.16
CA ASP A 22 -5.37 8.53 7.09
C ASP A 22 -4.51 9.78 7.30
N SER A 23 -3.41 9.92 6.56
CA SER A 23 -2.41 10.97 6.77
C SER A 23 -2.85 12.32 6.21
N ALA A 24 -2.98 13.31 7.10
CA ALA A 24 -3.21 14.70 6.72
C ALA A 24 -2.01 15.30 5.96
N ALA A 25 -0.80 14.75 6.16
CA ALA A 25 0.38 15.19 5.43
C ALA A 25 0.26 14.86 3.93
N ILE A 26 -0.29 13.69 3.59
CA ILE A 26 -0.50 13.27 2.20
C ILE A 26 -1.62 14.06 1.55
N GLU A 27 -2.68 14.38 2.28
CA GLU A 27 -3.71 15.32 1.81
C GLU A 27 -3.09 16.69 1.49
N THR A 28 -2.20 17.20 2.33
CA THR A 28 -1.47 18.46 2.09
C THR A 28 -0.58 18.36 0.86
N LEU A 29 0.13 17.24 0.65
CA LEU A 29 0.94 16.99 -0.56
C LEU A 29 0.11 16.95 -1.85
N ASN A 30 -1.18 16.68 -1.74
CA ASN A 30 -2.13 16.63 -2.84
C ASN A 30 -3.02 17.89 -2.92
N ASP A 31 -2.56 19.01 -2.36
CA ASP A 31 -3.26 20.30 -2.39
C ASP A 31 -4.70 20.24 -1.83
N GLY A 32 -4.92 19.41 -0.80
CA GLY A 32 -6.23 19.21 -0.18
C GLY A 32 -7.16 18.26 -0.95
N LEU A 33 -6.69 17.62 -2.03
CA LEU A 33 -7.46 16.67 -2.80
C LEU A 33 -7.28 15.24 -2.27
N THR A 34 -8.37 14.49 -2.20
CA THR A 34 -8.33 13.05 -1.94
C THR A 34 -7.97 12.29 -3.21
N LEU A 35 -6.67 12.17 -3.49
CA LEU A 35 -6.16 11.43 -4.64
C LEU A 35 -5.73 10.01 -4.26
N PRO A 36 -5.93 9.01 -5.15
CA PRO A 36 -5.44 7.68 -4.91
C PRO A 36 -3.91 7.62 -5.03
N SER A 37 -3.26 7.05 -4.02
CA SER A 37 -1.83 6.74 -4.08
C SER A 37 -1.64 5.40 -4.81
N VAL A 38 -1.18 5.43 -6.06
CA VAL A 38 -1.04 4.22 -6.90
C VAL A 38 0.41 3.96 -7.28
N ALA A 39 0.77 2.70 -7.52
CA ALA A 39 2.10 2.38 -8.01
C ALA A 39 2.30 2.89 -9.45
N ASP A 40 3.55 3.13 -9.83
CA ASP A 40 3.91 3.17 -11.24
C ASP A 40 3.79 1.78 -11.86
N TRP A 41 3.23 1.71 -13.08
CA TRP A 41 2.94 0.42 -13.72
C TRP A 41 4.21 -0.35 -14.07
N ASP A 42 5.21 0.31 -14.65
CA ASP A 42 6.42 -0.36 -15.11
C ASP A 42 7.25 -0.88 -13.93
N MET A 43 7.30 -0.12 -12.83
CA MET A 43 7.92 -0.57 -11.59
C MET A 43 7.18 -1.77 -10.97
N LEU A 44 5.85 -1.71 -10.88
CA LEU A 44 5.04 -2.79 -10.34
C LEU A 44 5.21 -4.07 -11.18
N TYR A 45 5.06 -3.94 -12.49
CA TYR A 45 5.16 -5.03 -13.44
C TYR A 45 6.54 -5.67 -13.41
N SER A 46 7.60 -4.86 -13.40
CA SER A 46 8.98 -5.35 -13.31
C SER A 46 9.23 -6.11 -12.01
N ALA A 47 8.76 -5.60 -10.87
CA ALA A 47 8.90 -6.28 -9.58
C ALA A 47 8.18 -7.63 -9.56
N VAL A 48 6.96 -7.69 -10.10
CA VAL A 48 6.17 -8.93 -10.22
C VAL A 48 6.87 -9.95 -11.10
N ASN A 49 7.39 -9.54 -12.25
CA ASN A 49 8.12 -10.45 -13.14
C ASN A 49 9.38 -11.00 -12.50
N VAL A 50 10.19 -10.17 -11.85
CA VAL A 50 11.41 -10.62 -11.17
C VAL A 50 11.08 -11.63 -10.07
N ALA A 51 10.01 -11.42 -9.29
CA ALA A 51 9.58 -12.39 -8.29
C ALA A 51 9.14 -13.72 -8.92
N ASN A 52 8.39 -13.67 -10.02
CA ASN A 52 7.96 -14.86 -10.75
C ASN A 52 9.15 -15.65 -11.30
N ASP A 53 10.11 -14.99 -11.93
CA ASP A 53 11.32 -15.61 -12.48
C ASP A 53 12.18 -16.25 -11.38
N ALA A 54 12.18 -15.67 -10.18
CA ALA A 54 12.85 -16.21 -9.01
C ALA A 54 12.06 -17.32 -8.28
N GLY A 55 10.84 -17.64 -8.73
CA GLY A 55 9.95 -18.61 -8.05
C GLY A 55 9.46 -18.14 -6.68
N ILE A 56 9.45 -16.83 -6.45
CA ILE A 56 9.05 -16.21 -5.19
C ILE A 56 7.56 -15.85 -5.25
N SER A 57 6.77 -16.42 -4.35
CA SER A 57 5.35 -16.09 -4.22
C SER A 57 5.18 -14.66 -3.70
N MET A 58 4.44 -13.84 -4.44
CA MET A 58 4.17 -12.45 -4.09
C MET A 58 2.70 -12.10 -4.37
N ALA A 59 2.02 -11.56 -3.36
CA ALA A 59 0.68 -11.02 -3.51
C ALA A 59 0.75 -9.61 -4.11
N VAL A 60 -0.21 -9.26 -4.97
CA VAL A 60 -0.34 -7.91 -5.52
C VAL A 60 -1.68 -7.35 -5.11
N GLY A 61 -1.71 -6.15 -4.51
CA GLY A 61 -2.97 -5.55 -4.07
C GLY A 61 -2.80 -4.27 -3.26
N PRO A 62 -3.91 -3.71 -2.73
CA PRO A 62 -3.87 -2.47 -1.99
C PRO A 62 -3.39 -2.67 -0.55
N VAL A 63 -2.67 -1.67 -0.04
CA VAL A 63 -2.23 -1.56 1.36
C VAL A 63 -2.81 -0.29 1.99
N PHE A 64 -2.53 -0.06 3.27
CA PHE A 64 -2.95 1.15 3.97
C PHE A 64 -1.80 1.77 4.74
N THR A 65 -1.53 3.04 4.46
CA THR A 65 -0.52 3.87 5.12
C THR A 65 -1.14 4.58 6.32
N SER A 66 -0.75 4.18 7.53
CA SER A 66 -1.23 4.76 8.79
C SER A 66 -0.21 5.71 9.40
N ASP A 67 -0.62 6.90 9.83
CA ASP A 67 0.24 7.80 10.62
C ASP A 67 0.46 7.26 12.04
N LEU A 68 -0.52 6.52 12.57
CA LEU A 68 -0.52 6.01 13.94
C LEU A 68 -0.33 4.50 13.97
N PHE A 69 0.68 4.04 14.69
CA PHE A 69 0.83 2.62 14.98
C PHE A 69 -0.21 2.13 16.00
N TYR A 70 -0.53 2.97 17.00
CA TYR A 70 -1.59 2.74 17.98
C TYR A 70 -2.67 3.81 17.81
N GLY A 71 -3.63 3.51 16.94
CA GLY A 71 -4.77 4.37 16.69
C GLY A 71 -5.86 4.24 17.75
N PRO A 72 -6.75 5.25 17.89
CA PRO A 72 -7.87 5.22 18.83
C PRO A 72 -9.01 4.29 18.38
N ASP A 73 -9.04 3.86 17.11
CA ASP A 73 -10.05 2.96 16.57
C ASP A 73 -9.59 1.49 16.67
N PRO A 74 -10.09 0.72 17.67
CA PRO A 74 -9.71 -0.68 17.81
C PRO A 74 -10.22 -1.57 16.66
N GLU A 75 -11.16 -1.09 15.84
CA GLU A 75 -11.72 -1.83 14.72
C GLU A 75 -11.06 -1.52 13.38
N LEU A 76 -10.06 -0.64 13.34
CA LEU A 76 -9.42 -0.19 12.09
C LEU A 76 -9.01 -1.38 11.22
N PHE A 77 -8.26 -2.32 11.79
CA PHE A 77 -7.79 -3.48 11.03
C PHE A 77 -8.95 -4.31 10.46
N SER A 78 -10.00 -4.54 11.23
CA SER A 78 -11.20 -5.26 10.78
C SER A 78 -11.90 -4.54 9.62
N LYS A 79 -11.99 -3.21 9.68
CA LYS A 79 -12.54 -2.35 8.62
C LYS A 79 -11.70 -2.42 7.34
N LEU A 80 -10.37 -2.45 7.47
CA LEU A 80 -9.43 -2.55 6.35
C LEU A 80 -9.48 -3.95 5.71
N THR A 81 -9.47 -5.01 6.50
CA THR A 81 -9.60 -6.40 6.03
C THR A 81 -10.87 -6.59 5.20
N ARG A 82 -12.02 -6.08 5.68
CA ARG A 82 -13.30 -6.14 4.94
C ARG A 82 -13.27 -5.41 3.59
N ARG A 83 -12.34 -4.48 3.39
CA ARG A 83 -12.14 -3.74 2.14
C ARG A 83 -11.07 -4.36 1.23
N GLY A 84 -10.53 -5.52 1.59
CA GLY A 84 -9.52 -6.21 0.81
C GLY A 84 -8.11 -5.62 0.93
N ILE A 85 -7.85 -4.80 1.96
CA ILE A 85 -6.51 -4.29 2.25
C ILE A 85 -5.64 -5.45 2.72
N LEU A 86 -4.47 -5.61 2.09
CA LEU A 86 -3.57 -6.73 2.33
C LEU A 86 -2.67 -6.53 3.57
N GLY A 87 -2.35 -5.28 3.88
CA GLY A 87 -1.45 -4.92 4.97
C GLY A 87 -1.55 -3.45 5.36
N VAL A 88 -1.02 -3.14 6.55
CA VAL A 88 -0.85 -1.78 7.06
C VAL A 88 0.65 -1.51 7.19
N GLU A 89 1.06 -0.35 6.71
CA GLU A 89 2.42 0.16 6.72
C GLU A 89 2.38 1.69 6.91
N MET A 90 3.49 2.43 6.77
CA MET A 90 3.56 3.84 7.19
C MET A 90 4.20 4.78 6.14
N GLU A 91 4.46 4.32 4.91
CA GLU A 91 5.30 5.07 3.96
C GLU A 91 4.76 5.14 2.52
N ILE A 92 4.07 4.10 2.03
CA ILE A 92 3.81 3.88 0.61
C ILE A 92 2.92 4.97 0.01
N ALA A 93 1.88 5.43 0.70
CA ALA A 93 1.03 6.50 0.19
C ALA A 93 1.82 7.81 0.02
N GLY A 94 2.75 8.11 0.93
CA GLY A 94 3.64 9.27 0.81
C GLY A 94 4.62 9.11 -0.35
N LEU A 95 5.20 7.92 -0.51
CA LEU A 95 6.08 7.59 -1.63
C LEU A 95 5.37 7.79 -2.97
N TYR A 96 4.19 7.19 -3.15
CA TYR A 96 3.41 7.23 -4.39
C TYR A 96 2.79 8.60 -4.68
N SER A 97 2.57 9.43 -3.65
CA SER A 97 2.12 10.81 -3.82
C SER A 97 3.26 11.79 -4.11
N SER A 98 4.52 11.37 -3.94
CA SER A 98 5.68 12.25 -4.15
C SER A 98 5.76 12.75 -5.60
N PRO A 99 6.17 14.01 -5.84
CA PRO A 99 6.29 14.57 -7.19
C PRO A 99 7.18 13.72 -8.11
N LYS A 100 8.26 13.16 -7.56
CA LYS A 100 9.18 12.29 -8.29
C LYS A 100 8.49 11.04 -8.81
N GLN A 101 7.71 10.37 -7.97
CA GLN A 101 6.98 9.15 -8.38
C GLN A 101 5.83 9.46 -9.33
N ARG A 102 5.15 10.59 -9.16
CA ARG A 102 4.09 11.02 -10.09
C ARG A 102 4.63 11.31 -11.50
N ALA A 103 5.84 11.85 -11.61
CA ALA A 103 6.48 12.14 -12.89
C ALA A 103 6.86 10.90 -13.70
N LEU A 104 6.96 9.72 -13.06
CA LEU A 104 7.34 8.46 -13.74
C LEU A 104 6.16 7.78 -14.46
N ARG A 105 4.92 8.26 -14.27
CA ARG A 105 3.70 7.64 -14.81
C ARG A 105 3.34 8.09 -16.24
N HIS A 106 4.27 8.70 -16.97
CA HIS A 106 4.09 9.30 -18.29
C HIS A 106 5.20 8.85 -19.24
#